data_AF-A0A4Y8C329-F1
#
_entry.id   AF-A0A4Y8C329-F1
#
_cell.length_a   1.000
_cell.length_b   1.000
_cell.length_c   1.000
_cell.angle_alpha   90.00
_cell.angle_beta   90.00
_cell.angle_gamma   90.00
#
_symmetry.space_group_name_H-M   'P 1'
#
loop_
_entity.id
_entity.type
_entity.pdbx_description
1 polymer ?
#
loop_
_entity_poly.entity_id
_entity_poly.type
_entity_poly.pdbx_seq_one_letter_code
_entity_poly.pdbx_strand_id
1 'polypeptide(L)' 'WIPGHVHDGTLGWVGFMTMAALYHMTPRVFKRELYSKSLMEAQFWIQTTGIVLYFASMWIAGITQGMMWRATDEYG' A
#
# COMPACT_ATOMS: atom_id res chain seq x y z
N TRP A 1 -1.35 -9.64 9.73
CA TRP A 1 -1.24 -10.57 8.59
C TRP A 1 -2.42 -10.44 7.63
N ILE A 2 -3.65 -10.88 7.96
CA ILE A 2 -4.77 -10.86 7.00
C ILE A 2 -5.07 -9.44 6.49
N PRO A 3 -5.20 -8.40 7.34
CA PRO A 3 -5.38 -7.03 6.86
C PRO A 3 -4.19 -6.54 6.04
N GLY A 4 -2.97 -6.89 6.47
CA GLY A 4 -1.73 -6.60 5.72
C GLY A 4 -1.80 -7.13 4.30
N HIS A 5 -2.04 -8.44 4.14
CA HIS A 5 -2.14 -9.09 2.84
C HIS A 5 -3.17 -8.43 1.91
N VAL A 6 -4.36 -8.10 2.42
CA VAL A 6 -5.40 -7.44 1.61
C VAL A 6 -4.94 -6.08 1.13
N HIS A 7 -4.32 -5.27 2.01
CA HIS A 7 -3.85 -3.94 1.65
C HIS A 7 -2.60 -3.97 0.75
N ASP A 8 -1.75 -4.99 0.87
CA ASP A 8 -0.64 -5.18 -0.08
C ASP A 8 -1.17 -5.37 -1.51
N GLY A 9 -2.27 -6.12 -1.65
CA GLY A 9 -2.96 -6.27 -2.94
C GLY A 9 -3.71 -5.01 -3.38
N THR A 10 -4.52 -4.41 -2.51
CA THR A 10 -5.36 -3.28 -2.92
C THR A 10 -4.57 -1.98 -3.08
N LEU A 11 -3.67 -1.67 -2.16
CA LEU A 11 -2.85 -0.46 -2.23
C LEU A 11 -1.58 -0.68 -3.06
N GLY A 12 -0.86 -1.78 -2.81
CA GLY A 12 0.43 -2.06 -3.47
C GLY A 12 0.30 -2.48 -4.94
N TRP A 13 -0.79 -3.14 -5.32
CA TRP A 13 -1.03 -3.54 -6.71
C TRP A 13 -2.12 -2.70 -7.38
N VAL A 14 -3.38 -2.79 -6.91
CA VAL A 14 -4.51 -2.17 -7.60
C VAL A 14 -4.39 -0.64 -7.61
N GLY A 15 -3.99 -0.05 -6.49
CA GLY A 15 -3.77 1.39 -6.34
C GLY A 15 -2.70 1.91 -7.30
N PHE A 16 -1.51 1.31 -7.29
CA PHE A 16 -0.42 1.69 -8.20
C PHE A 16 -0.80 1.54 -9.67
N MET A 17 -1.44 0.43 -10.05
CA MET A 17 -1.90 0.20 -11.43
C MET A 17 -2.93 1.25 -11.87
N THR A 18 -3.88 1.58 -11.00
CA THR A 18 -4.89 2.60 -11.28
C THR A 18 -4.26 3.97 -11.46
N MET A 19 -3.32 4.36 -10.59
CA MET A 19 -2.62 5.64 -10.72
C MET A 19 -1.76 5.70 -11.99
N ALA A 20 -1.05 4.63 -12.32
CA ALA A 20 -0.28 4.54 -13.56
C ALA A 20 -1.18 4.68 -14.80
N ALA A 21 -2.33 3.99 -14.83
CA ALA A 21 -3.31 4.12 -15.89
C ALA A 21 -3.86 5.54 -15.99
N LEU A 22 -4.17 6.19 -14.87
CA LEU A 22 -4.66 7.57 -14.85
C LEU A 22 -3.61 8.55 -15.38
N TYR A 23 -2.35 8.45 -14.93
CA TYR A 23 -1.27 9.31 -15.44
C TYR A 23 -1.00 9.12 -16.92
N HIS A 24 -1.25 7.93 -17.46
CA HIS A 24 -1.15 7.66 -18.88
C HIS A 24 -2.36 8.19 -19.68
N MET A 25 -3.58 7.91 -19.23
CA MET A 25 -4.80 8.20 -19.99
C MET A 25 -5.23 9.66 -19.89
N THR A 26 -5.17 10.26 -18.69
CA THR A 26 -5.63 11.63 -18.43
C THR A 26 -5.04 12.66 -19.41
N PRO A 27 -3.71 12.76 -19.61
CA PRO A 27 -3.16 13.72 -20.57
C PRO A 27 -3.63 13.50 -22.01
N ARG A 28 -3.87 12.23 -22.41
CA ARG A 28 -4.36 11.88 -23.76
C ARG A 28 -5.82 12.28 -23.97
N VAL A 29 -6.68 11.98 -23.00
CA VAL A 29 -8.12 12.32 -23.06
C VAL A 29 -8.32 13.83 -23.10
N PHE A 30 -7.60 14.56 -22.25
CA PHE A 30 -7.72 16.02 -22.16
C PHE A 30 -6.81 16.77 -23.14
N LYS A 31 -6.07 16.06 -24.01
CA LYS A 31 -5.12 16.61 -24.99
C LYS A 31 -4.18 17.67 -24.39
N ARG A 32 -3.71 17.41 -23.17
CA ARG A 32 -2.85 18.31 -22.40
C ARG A 32 -1.70 17.55 -21.78
N GLU A 33 -0.59 18.23 -21.56
CA GLU A 33 0.51 17.63 -20.81
C GLU A 33 0.16 17.49 -19.32
N LEU A 34 0.88 16.62 -18.63
CA LEU A 34 0.80 16.53 -17.17
C LEU A 34 1.27 17.85 -16.57
N TYR A 35 0.45 18.41 -15.67
CA TYR A 35 0.72 19.71 -15.06
C TYR A 35 2.08 19.77 -14.35
N SER A 36 2.44 18.72 -13.61
CA SER A 36 3.73 18.62 -12.96
C SER A 36 4.20 17.17 -12.86
N LYS A 37 5.39 16.90 -13.38
CA LYS A 37 6.08 15.62 -13.19
C LYS A 37 6.58 15.44 -11.76
N SER A 38 6.96 16.52 -11.07
CA SER A 38 7.42 16.42 -9.67
C SER A 38 6.30 16.03 -8.72
N LEU A 39 5.06 16.47 -8.97
CA LEU A 39 3.90 16.04 -8.17
C LEU A 39 3.60 14.56 -8.36
N MET A 40 3.73 14.05 -9.60
CA MET A 40 3.61 12.62 -9.88
C MET A 40 4.67 11.81 -9.14
N GLU A 41 5.94 12.25 -9.18
CA GLU A 41 7.03 11.60 -8.45
C GLU A 41 6.83 11.67 -6.93
N ALA A 42 6.39 12.81 -6.39
CA ALA A 42 6.08 12.96 -4.97
C ALA A 42 4.95 11.99 -4.57
N GLN A 43 3.88 11.90 -5.36
CA GLN A 43 2.78 10.96 -5.10
C GLN A 43 3.26 9.50 -5.16
N PHE A 44 4.16 9.17 -6.09
CA PHE A 44 4.78 7.84 -6.17
C PHE A 44 5.57 7.52 -4.90
N TRP A 45 6.41 8.44 -4.42
CA TRP A 45 7.22 8.20 -3.22
C TRP A 45 6.40 8.17 -1.93
N ILE A 46 5.36 9.00 -1.83
CA ILE A 46 4.43 8.97 -0.70
C ILE A 46 3.69 7.62 -0.65
N GLN A 47 3.15 7.15 -1.79
CA GLN A 47 2.50 5.83 -1.84
C GLN A 47 3.47 4.70 -1.53
N THR A 48 4.68 4.73 -2.11
CA THR A 48 5.70 3.69 -1.92
C THR A 48 6.15 3.60 -0.47
N THR A 49 6.44 4.74 0.15
CA THR A 49 6.84 4.79 1.55
C THR A 49 5.69 4.37 2.46
N GLY A 50 4.48 4.86 2.17
CA GLY A 50 3.27 4.52 2.93
C GLY A 50 2.98 3.02 2.92
N ILE A 51 3.05 2.36 1.76
CA ILE A 51 2.78 0.92 1.67
C ILE A 51 3.87 0.09 2.36
N VAL A 52 5.14 0.47 2.25
CA VAL A 52 6.24 -0.24 2.94
C VAL A 52 6.06 -0.16 4.46
N LEU A 53 5.73 1.02 4.99
CA LEU A 53 5.48 1.20 6.42
C LEU A 53 4.25 0.40 6.87
N TYR A 54 3.17 0.44 6.08
CA TYR A 54 1.95 -0.29 6.38
C TYR A 54 2.20 -1.80 6.42
N PHE A 55 2.83 -2.35 5.37
CA PHE A 55 3.20 -3.76 5.25
C PHE A 55 4.01 -4.22 6.46
N ALA A 56 5.09 -3.51 6.79
CA ALA A 56 5.96 -3.83 7.91
C ALA A 56 5.17 -3.87 9.24
N SER A 57 4.33 -2.86 9.49
CA SER A 57 3.54 -2.79 10.72
C SER A 57 2.53 -3.94 10.85
N MET A 58 1.82 -4.29 9.77
CA MET A 58 0.78 -5.33 9.79
C MET A 58 1.33 -6.74 9.85
N TRP A 59 2.55 -6.95 9.35
CA TRP A 59 3.28 -8.20 9.52
C TRP A 59 3.72 -8.38 10.96
N ILE A 60 4.40 -7.39 11.55
CA ILE A 60 4.85 -7.44 12.95
C ILE A 60 3.64 -7.65 13.86
N ALA A 61 2.58 -6.85 13.71
CA ALA A 61 1.36 -7.00 14.49
C ALA A 61 0.73 -8.38 14.32
N GLY A 62 0.70 -8.93 13.09
CA GLY A 62 0.15 -10.25 12.82
C GLY A 62 0.91 -11.40 13.48
N ILE A 63 2.25 -11.35 13.43
CA ILE A 63 3.12 -12.35 14.07
C ILE A 63 2.95 -12.26 15.58
N THR A 64 3.06 -11.05 16.16
CA THR A 64 2.93 -10.83 17.59
C THR A 64 1.56 -11.28 18.10
N GLN A 65 0.48 -10.94 17.40
CA GLN A 65 -0.87 -11.40 17.73
C GLN A 65 -0.99 -12.92 17.67
N GLY A 66 -0.44 -13.56 16.63
CA GLY A 66 -0.45 -15.02 16.51
C GLY A 66 0.38 -15.73 17.59
N MET A 67 1.50 -15.14 18.01
CA MET A 67 2.30 -15.64 19.12
C MET A 67 1.57 -15.50 20.45
N MET A 68 0.98 -14.34 20.73
CA MET A 68 0.22 -14.09 21.97
C MET A 68 -0.99 -15.02 22.10
N TRP A 69 -1.73 -15.27 21.02
CA TRP A 69 -2.86 -16.22 21.05
C TRP A 69 -2.44 -17.66 21.34
N ARG A 70 -1.20 -18.04 21.04
CA ARG A 70 -0.66 -19.39 21.30
C ARG A 70 0.11 -19.48 22.61
N ALA A 71 0.25 -18.38 23.35
CA ALA A 71 1.01 -18.28 24.59
C ALA A 71 0.15 -18.48 25.85
N THR A 72 -0.97 -19.21 25.74
CA THR A 72 -1.82 -19.59 26.88
C THR A 72 -1.37 -20.94 27.44
N ASP A 73 -1.23 -21.04 28.77
CA ASP A 73 -0.88 -22.25 29.53
C ASP A 73 -2.15 -22.82 30.21
N GLU A 74 -2.09 -24.00 30.82
CA GLU A 74 -3.21 -24.66 31.53
C GLU A 74 -3.84 -23.80 32.64
N TYR A 75 -3.19 -22.72 33.08
CA TYR A 75 -3.68 -21.78 34.10
C TYR A 75 -4.24 -20.46 33.56
N GLY A 76 -4.24 -20.24 32.24
CA GLY A 76 -4.69 -19.00 31.58
C GLY A 76 -3.55 -18.07 31.21
#